data_AF-A0A5C7DRH7-F1
#
_entry.id   AF-A0A5C7DRH7-F1
#
_cell.length_a   1.000
_cell.length_b   1.000
_cell.length_c   1.000
_cell.angle_alpha   90.00
_cell.angle_beta   90.00
_cell.angle_gamma   90.00
#
_symmetry.space_group_name_H-M   'P 1'
#
loop_
_entity.id
_entity.type
_entity.pdbx_description
1 polymer ?
#
loop_
_entity_poly.entity_id
_entity_poly.type
_entity_poly.pdbx_seq_one_letter_code
_entity_poly.pdbx_strand_id
1 'polypeptide(L)'
;MLNILPQTTQDQEKIFLIDENLALCESGKILYYDDLGQLQDTDYECILDEINEHTSLEDIFNNIINLKDFVVNGYYLLNLIDFKIDNIDFSIQDDIVSFRDYKINLDSLEIQGKMIELDKDLSLVEELQNISAYDLDYVKAIVCAIYRKNITGFIEKEKLLKSFSS
;
A
#
# COMPACT_ATOMS: atom_id res chain seq x y z
N MET A 1 -1.83 25.85 -7.96
CA MET A 1 -2.13 25.17 -9.23
C MET A 1 -0.87 24.45 -9.64
N LEU A 2 -0.96 23.15 -9.88
CA LEU A 2 0.20 22.32 -10.18
C LEU A 2 0.62 22.49 -11.64
N ASN A 3 1.92 22.40 -11.90
CA ASN A 3 2.45 22.38 -13.26
C ASN A 3 2.28 20.97 -13.83
N ILE A 4 1.54 20.85 -14.93
CA ILE A 4 1.31 19.57 -15.61
C ILE A 4 2.47 19.33 -16.57
N LEU A 5 3.07 18.14 -16.52
CA LEU A 5 4.08 17.72 -17.46
C LEU A 5 3.43 17.38 -18.82
N PRO A 6 4.15 17.58 -19.94
CA PRO A 6 3.61 17.31 -21.27
C PRO A 6 3.42 15.80 -21.56
N GLN A 7 4.00 14.93 -20.73
CA GLN A 7 3.95 13.49 -20.86
C GLN A 7 2.92 12.87 -19.89
N THR A 8 2.36 11.73 -20.25
CA THR A 8 1.41 10.96 -19.45
C THR A 8 1.94 9.56 -19.18
N THR A 9 1.35 8.86 -18.21
CA THR A 9 1.62 7.43 -18.01
C THR A 9 1.07 6.59 -19.16
N GLN A 10 1.35 5.28 -19.15
CA GLN A 10 0.78 4.33 -20.14
C GLN A 10 -0.75 4.27 -20.07
N ASP A 11 -1.31 4.49 -18.88
CA ASP A 11 -2.75 4.55 -18.61
C ASP A 11 -3.35 5.95 -18.85
N GLN A 12 -2.59 6.85 -19.49
CA GLN A 12 -2.98 8.23 -19.81
C GLN A 12 -3.20 9.14 -18.60
N GLU A 13 -2.64 8.79 -17.44
CA GLU A 13 -2.70 9.66 -16.26
C GLU A 13 -1.82 10.90 -16.47
N LYS A 14 -2.32 12.04 -15.99
CA LYS A 14 -1.52 13.26 -15.91
C LYS A 14 -0.41 13.09 -14.88
N ILE A 15 0.70 13.78 -15.13
CA ILE A 15 1.82 13.86 -14.21
C ILE A 15 2.02 15.32 -13.82
N PHE A 16 2.06 15.60 -12.52
CA PHE A 16 2.22 16.92 -11.94
C PHE A 16 3.63 17.07 -11.37
N LEU A 17 4.30 18.18 -11.67
CA LEU A 17 5.56 18.54 -11.02
C LEU A 17 5.24 19.11 -9.62
N ILE A 18 5.79 18.49 -8.58
CA ILE A 18 5.53 18.87 -7.18
C ILE A 18 6.76 19.43 -6.45
N ASP A 19 7.96 19.16 -6.98
CA ASP A 19 9.23 19.74 -6.56
C ASP A 19 10.21 19.74 -7.75
N GLU A 20 11.44 20.24 -7.59
CA GLU A 20 12.40 20.32 -8.71
C GLU A 20 12.73 18.93 -9.28
N ASN A 21 12.82 17.93 -8.41
CA ASN A 21 13.18 16.56 -8.78
C ASN A 21 12.05 15.54 -8.53
N LEU A 22 10.84 16.00 -8.17
CA LEU A 22 9.71 15.12 -7.86
C LEU A 22 8.48 15.41 -8.70
N ALA A 23 7.84 14.34 -9.14
CA ALA A 23 6.59 14.35 -9.85
C ALA A 23 5.58 13.40 -9.20
N LEU A 24 4.30 13.64 -9.48
CA LEU A 24 3.16 12.93 -8.91
C LEU A 24 2.17 12.57 -10.03
N CYS A 25 1.74 11.31 -10.10
CA CYS A 25 0.67 10.87 -10.98
C CYS A 25 -0.72 11.09 -10.33
N GLU A 26 -1.78 11.13 -11.15
CA GLU A 26 -3.17 11.16 -10.65
C GLU A 26 -3.51 9.96 -9.75
N SER A 27 -2.87 8.81 -9.97
CA SER A 27 -2.98 7.61 -9.12
C SER A 27 -2.36 7.75 -7.73
N GLY A 28 -1.62 8.82 -7.46
CA GLY A 28 -0.87 8.97 -6.22
C GLY A 28 0.59 8.54 -6.30
N LYS A 29 1.01 7.86 -7.38
CA LYS A 29 2.39 7.40 -7.54
C LYS A 29 3.38 8.57 -7.54
N ILE A 30 4.40 8.48 -6.69
CA ILE A 30 5.50 9.47 -6.67
C ILE A 30 6.63 8.99 -7.58
N LEU A 31 7.10 9.88 -8.43
CA LEU A 31 8.21 9.68 -9.35
C LEU A 31 9.33 10.66 -9.01
N TYR A 32 10.57 10.29 -9.30
CA TYR A 32 11.72 11.19 -9.17
C TYR A 32 12.49 11.31 -10.48
N TYR A 33 13.10 12.47 -10.70
CA TYR A 33 14.04 12.67 -11.81
C TYR A 33 15.43 12.23 -11.38
N ASP A 34 16.04 11.31 -12.16
CA ASP A 34 17.45 10.97 -11.99
C ASP A 34 18.39 12.05 -12.57
N ASP A 35 19.69 11.87 -12.38
CA ASP A 35 20.74 12.79 -12.87
C ASP A 35 20.74 12.96 -14.40
N LEU A 36 20.08 12.07 -15.13
CA LEU A 36 19.93 12.11 -16.59
C LEU A 36 18.62 12.77 -17.02
N GLY A 37 17.79 13.22 -16.06
CA GLY A 37 16.49 13.82 -16.29
C GLY A 37 15.40 12.81 -16.67
N GLN A 38 15.56 11.52 -16.35
CA GLN A 38 14.55 10.50 -16.58
C GLN A 38 13.68 10.31 -15.33
N LEU A 39 12.38 10.13 -15.54
CA LEU A 39 11.46 9.79 -14.46
C LEU A 39 11.63 8.32 -14.08
N GLN A 40 11.79 8.08 -12.78
CA GLN A 40 11.93 6.78 -12.18
C GLN A 40 10.85 6.57 -11.11
N ASP A 41 10.44 5.32 -10.95
CA ASP A 41 9.51 4.93 -9.90
C ASP A 41 10.15 5.05 -8.52
N THR A 42 9.32 5.39 -7.53
CA THR A 42 9.73 5.38 -6.12
C THR A 42 8.88 4.41 -5.31
N ASP A 43 9.33 4.13 -4.09
CA ASP A 43 8.52 3.42 -3.10
C ASP A 43 7.53 4.34 -2.36
N TYR A 44 7.33 5.58 -2.82
CA TYR A 44 6.44 6.54 -2.17
C TYR A 44 5.11 6.69 -2.93
N GLU A 45 4.05 6.93 -2.17
CA GLU A 45 2.69 7.07 -2.70
C GLU A 45 1.96 8.18 -1.92
N CYS A 46 1.25 9.05 -2.63
CA CYS A 46 0.30 10.02 -2.09
C CYS A 46 -1.09 9.38 -2.05
N ILE A 47 -1.68 9.25 -0.86
CA ILE A 47 -2.91 8.47 -0.67
C ILE A 47 -4.18 9.33 -0.62
N LEU A 48 -4.17 10.49 -1.29
CA LEU A 48 -5.36 11.31 -1.45
C LEU A 48 -6.37 10.61 -2.38
N ASP A 49 -7.65 10.68 -2.05
CA ASP A 49 -8.71 10.05 -2.85
C ASP A 49 -8.79 10.64 -4.28
N GLU A 50 -8.50 11.93 -4.44
CA GLU A 50 -8.50 12.61 -5.74
C GLU A 50 -7.31 13.59 -5.84
N ILE A 51 -6.52 13.45 -6.91
CA ILE A 51 -5.38 14.32 -7.23
C ILE A 51 -5.61 14.95 -8.59
N ASN A 52 -5.58 16.28 -8.64
CA ASN A 52 -5.74 17.06 -9.87
C ASN A 52 -4.94 18.37 -9.82
N GLU A 53 -4.99 19.17 -10.88
CA GLU A 53 -4.25 20.44 -11.00
C GLU A 53 -4.56 21.48 -9.91
N HIS A 54 -5.66 21.32 -9.17
CA HIS A 54 -6.09 22.20 -8.09
C HIS A 54 -5.70 21.69 -6.70
N THR A 55 -5.27 20.43 -6.57
CA THR A 55 -4.78 19.87 -5.30
C THR A 55 -3.59 20.69 -4.80
N SER A 56 -3.58 21.02 -3.52
CA SER A 56 -2.51 21.84 -2.94
C SER A 56 -1.24 21.01 -2.71
N LEU A 57 -0.07 21.63 -2.85
CA LEU A 57 1.20 20.96 -2.54
C LEU A 57 1.28 20.54 -1.06
N GLU A 58 0.70 21.35 -0.16
CA GLU A 58 0.65 21.04 1.26
C GLU A 58 -0.14 19.75 1.52
N ASP A 59 -1.32 19.61 0.92
CA ASP A 59 -2.13 18.39 1.04
C ASP A 59 -1.40 17.18 0.48
N ILE A 60 -0.74 17.33 -0.68
CA ILE A 60 0.08 16.28 -1.27
C ILE A 60 1.15 15.81 -0.29
N PHE A 61 2.02 16.71 0.18
CA PHE A 61 3.14 16.34 1.05
C PHE A 61 2.67 15.79 2.40
N ASN A 62 1.54 16.24 2.93
CA ASN A 62 0.97 15.73 4.19
C ASN A 62 0.37 14.32 4.06
N ASN A 63 0.17 13.82 2.85
CA ASN A 63 -0.46 12.52 2.58
C ASN A 63 0.47 11.54 1.84
N ILE A 64 1.79 11.78 1.83
CA ILE A 64 2.75 10.83 1.27
C ILE A 64 3.14 9.79 2.33
N ILE A 65 3.19 8.53 1.89
CA ILE A 65 3.65 7.39 2.68
C ILE A 65 4.84 6.71 1.99
N ASN A 66 5.66 6.00 2.76
CA ASN A 66 6.68 5.11 2.24
C ASN A 66 6.11 3.68 2.22
N LEU A 67 5.93 3.08 1.05
CA LEU A 67 5.39 1.73 0.90
C LEU A 67 6.30 0.65 1.50
N LYS A 68 7.58 0.93 1.77
CA LYS A 68 8.47 0.02 2.50
C LYS A 68 8.31 0.06 4.01
N ASP A 69 7.79 1.16 4.54
CA ASP A 69 7.75 1.41 5.99
C ASP A 69 6.65 2.42 6.31
N PHE A 70 5.46 1.92 6.65
CA PHE A 70 4.34 2.73 7.13
C PHE A 70 3.51 2.00 8.19
N VAL A 71 2.73 2.78 8.95
CA VAL A 71 2.00 2.25 10.11
C VAL A 71 0.50 2.20 9.83
N VAL A 72 -0.10 1.03 10.04
CA VAL A 72 -1.55 0.81 9.89
C VAL A 72 -2.20 0.60 11.26
N ASN A 73 -3.38 1.18 11.45
CA ASN A 73 -4.14 1.17 12.70
C ASN A 73 -3.36 1.72 13.92
N GLY A 74 -2.27 2.47 13.67
CA GLY A 74 -1.44 3.09 14.70
C GLY A 74 -0.36 2.21 15.33
N TYR A 75 -0.19 0.95 14.91
CA TYR A 75 0.80 0.06 15.52
C TYR A 75 1.37 -1.05 14.63
N TYR A 76 0.70 -1.46 13.55
CA TYR A 76 1.25 -2.48 12.65
C TYR A 76 2.21 -1.86 11.65
N LEU A 77 3.42 -2.39 11.56
CA LEU A 77 4.44 -1.95 10.61
C LEU A 77 4.30 -2.73 9.31
N LEU A 78 4.03 -2.04 8.20
CA LEU A 78 3.79 -2.65 6.90
C LEU A 78 4.88 -2.28 5.89
N ASN A 79 5.20 -3.27 5.06
CA ASN A 79 6.02 -3.12 3.87
C ASN A 79 5.27 -3.79 2.70
N LEU A 80 4.73 -3.00 1.78
CA LEU A 80 4.02 -3.47 0.59
C LEU A 80 4.95 -3.76 -0.60
N ILE A 81 6.23 -3.36 -0.53
CA ILE A 81 7.23 -3.69 -1.57
C ILE A 81 7.72 -5.13 -1.39
N ASP A 82 8.00 -5.52 -0.15
CA ASP A 82 8.49 -6.86 0.22
C ASP A 82 7.39 -7.77 0.80
N PHE A 83 6.14 -7.28 0.85
CA PHE A 83 4.96 -7.96 1.39
C PHE A 83 5.15 -8.49 2.82
N LYS A 84 5.40 -7.59 3.78
CA LYS A 84 5.58 -7.93 5.19
C LYS A 84 4.70 -7.10 6.12
N ILE A 85 4.27 -7.72 7.21
CA ILE A 85 3.65 -7.07 8.37
C ILE A 85 4.38 -7.49 9.65
N ASP A 86 4.95 -6.54 10.39
CA ASP A 86 5.80 -6.79 11.56
C ASP A 86 6.90 -7.86 11.31
N ASN A 87 7.52 -7.82 10.12
CA ASN A 87 8.49 -8.82 9.64
C ASN A 87 7.94 -10.23 9.38
N ILE A 88 6.62 -10.40 9.30
CA ILE A 88 5.97 -11.64 8.87
C ILE A 88 5.55 -11.49 7.41
N ASP A 89 5.97 -12.44 6.59
CA ASP A 89 5.66 -12.43 5.16
C ASP A 89 4.18 -12.70 4.90
N PHE A 90 3.63 -12.01 3.90
CA PHE A 90 2.39 -12.34 3.22
C PHE A 90 2.62 -12.29 1.71
N SER A 91 1.64 -12.69 0.91
CA SER A 91 1.73 -12.57 -0.55
C SER A 91 0.39 -12.18 -1.14
N ILE A 92 0.41 -11.54 -2.31
CA ILE A 92 -0.78 -11.20 -3.07
C ILE A 92 -0.66 -11.85 -4.45
N GLN A 93 -1.69 -12.60 -4.85
CA GLN A 93 -1.81 -13.16 -6.18
C GLN A 93 -3.27 -13.12 -6.62
N ASP A 94 -3.56 -12.54 -7.79
CA ASP A 94 -4.89 -12.51 -8.40
C ASP A 94 -6.00 -12.14 -7.38
N ASP A 95 -5.78 -11.02 -6.67
CA ASP A 95 -6.67 -10.48 -5.62
C ASP A 95 -6.83 -11.37 -4.37
N ILE A 96 -6.00 -12.41 -4.22
CA ILE A 96 -5.94 -13.25 -3.03
C ILE A 96 -4.71 -12.91 -2.21
N VAL A 97 -4.92 -12.45 -1.00
CA VAL A 97 -3.87 -12.34 0.02
C VAL A 97 -3.68 -13.70 0.68
N SER A 98 -2.45 -14.19 0.75
CA SER A 98 -2.10 -15.34 1.57
C SER A 98 -1.27 -14.86 2.76
N PHE A 99 -1.73 -15.17 3.98
CA PHE A 99 -1.05 -14.85 5.22
C PHE A 99 -1.14 -16.04 6.17
N ARG A 100 0.02 -16.61 6.53
CA ARG A 100 0.08 -17.87 7.31
C ARG A 100 -0.76 -18.97 6.63
N ASP A 101 -1.72 -19.55 7.35
CA ASP A 101 -2.62 -20.59 6.85
C ASP A 101 -3.95 -20.02 6.29
N TYR A 102 -4.06 -18.70 6.12
CA TYR A 102 -5.27 -18.02 5.66
C TYR A 102 -5.12 -17.49 4.23
N LYS A 103 -6.21 -17.58 3.48
CA LYS A 103 -6.40 -16.90 2.19
C LYS A 103 -7.55 -15.91 2.31
N ILE A 104 -7.33 -14.69 1.84
CA ILE A 104 -8.30 -13.60 1.91
C ILE A 104 -8.56 -13.14 0.49
N ASN A 105 -9.80 -13.24 0.05
CA ASN A 105 -10.22 -12.69 -1.24
C ASN A 105 -10.53 -11.20 -1.06
N LEU A 106 -9.83 -10.33 -1.78
CA LEU A 106 -9.98 -8.88 -1.65
C LEU A 106 -11.31 -8.38 -2.20
N ASP A 107 -11.90 -9.05 -3.20
CA ASP A 107 -13.20 -8.67 -3.77
C ASP A 107 -14.37 -9.01 -2.83
N SER A 108 -14.40 -10.24 -2.30
CA SER A 108 -15.49 -10.69 -1.42
C SER A 108 -15.26 -10.38 0.05
N LEU A 109 -14.01 -10.05 0.43
CA LEU A 109 -13.53 -9.91 1.81
C LEU A 109 -13.72 -11.19 2.64
N GLU A 110 -13.90 -12.34 1.99
CA GLU A 110 -14.00 -13.64 2.64
C GLU A 110 -12.63 -14.18 3.03
N ILE A 111 -12.55 -14.78 4.23
CA ILE A 111 -11.36 -15.45 4.74
C ILE A 111 -11.58 -16.96 4.66
N GLN A 112 -10.76 -17.63 3.86
CA GLN A 112 -10.71 -19.09 3.79
C GLN A 112 -9.52 -19.59 4.60
N GLY A 113 -9.79 -20.40 5.64
CA GLY A 113 -8.77 -21.17 6.34
C GLY A 113 -8.37 -22.44 5.59
N LYS A 114 -7.44 -23.22 6.17
CA LYS A 114 -6.99 -24.50 5.60
C LYS A 114 -8.13 -25.54 5.55
N MET A 115 -8.18 -26.34 4.49
CA MET A 115 -8.93 -27.60 4.48
C MET A 115 -8.30 -28.56 5.50
N ILE A 116 -9.07 -29.00 6.49
CA ILE A 116 -8.69 -30.11 7.37
C ILE A 116 -8.81 -31.39 6.55
N GLU A 117 -7.77 -32.22 6.48
CA GLU A 117 -7.91 -33.58 5.94
C GLU A 117 -8.95 -34.31 6.79
N LEU A 118 -10.09 -34.63 6.17
CA LEU A 118 -11.17 -35.40 6.77
C LEU A 118 -10.68 -36.83 7.04
N ASP A 119 -10.01 -37.04 8.17
CA ASP A 119 -10.04 -38.34 8.82
C ASP A 119 -11.51 -38.66 9.15
N LYS A 120 -11.88 -39.93 8.99
CA LYS A 120 -13.26 -40.46 8.80
C LYS A 120 -14.26 -40.26 9.97
N ASP A 121 -14.06 -39.29 10.85
CA ASP A 121 -15.03 -38.86 11.85
C ASP A 121 -15.68 -37.54 11.45
N LEU A 122 -16.88 -37.66 10.85
CA LEU A 122 -17.77 -36.56 10.46
C LEU A 122 -18.24 -35.67 11.65
N SER A 123 -17.78 -35.92 12.88
CA SER A 123 -17.99 -35.05 14.04
C SER A 123 -16.97 -33.90 14.17
N LEU A 124 -15.94 -33.86 13.32
CA LEU A 124 -14.92 -32.78 13.29
C LEU A 124 -15.20 -31.70 12.23
N VAL A 125 -16.25 -31.86 11.42
CA VAL A 125 -16.62 -30.90 10.36
C VAL A 125 -17.08 -29.54 10.93
N GLU A 126 -17.42 -29.49 12.23
CA GLU A 126 -17.87 -28.26 12.90
C GLU A 126 -16.74 -27.35 13.39
N GLU A 127 -15.48 -27.79 13.36
CA GLU A 127 -14.35 -26.89 13.66
C GLU A 127 -13.74 -26.36 12.36
N LEU A 128 -14.53 -25.58 11.60
CA LEU A 128 -13.93 -24.43 10.92
C LEU A 128 -13.27 -23.61 12.03
N GLN A 129 -11.98 -23.85 12.28
CA GLN A 129 -11.25 -23.14 13.32
C GLN A 129 -11.38 -21.65 13.04
N ASN A 130 -12.16 -20.96 13.88
CA ASN A 130 -12.28 -19.52 13.81
C ASN A 130 -10.87 -18.94 13.81
N ILE A 131 -10.59 -18.07 12.85
CA ILE A 131 -9.34 -17.30 12.82
C ILE A 131 -9.10 -16.73 14.23
N SER A 132 -7.89 -16.91 14.75
CA SER A 132 -7.59 -16.39 16.08
C SER A 132 -7.80 -14.87 16.08
N ALA A 133 -8.27 -14.30 17.20
CA ALA A 133 -8.49 -12.84 17.27
C ALA A 133 -7.20 -12.07 16.93
N TYR A 134 -6.05 -12.64 17.30
CA TYR A 134 -4.74 -12.13 16.95
C TYR A 134 -4.48 -12.13 15.44
N ASP A 135 -4.64 -13.27 14.75
CA ASP A 135 -4.45 -13.35 13.30
C ASP A 135 -5.44 -12.49 12.53
N LEU A 136 -6.67 -12.38 13.02
CA LEU A 136 -7.70 -11.54 12.41
C LEU A 136 -7.29 -10.06 12.38
N ASP A 137 -6.62 -9.57 13.42
CA ASP A 137 -6.18 -8.18 13.45
C ASP A 137 -5.01 -7.94 12.50
N TYR A 138 -4.10 -8.91 12.31
CA TYR A 138 -3.08 -8.86 11.25
C TYR A 138 -3.72 -8.84 9.86
N VAL A 139 -4.69 -9.73 9.61
CA VAL A 139 -5.43 -9.76 8.33
C VAL A 139 -6.11 -8.43 8.05
N LYS A 140 -6.83 -7.86 9.03
CA LYS A 140 -7.45 -6.54 8.89
C LYS A 140 -6.43 -5.45 8.58
N ALA A 141 -5.27 -5.49 9.24
CA ALA A 141 -4.20 -4.53 8.98
C ALA A 141 -3.64 -4.66 7.57
N ILE A 142 -3.42 -5.89 7.06
CA ILE A 142 -3.00 -6.12 5.67
C ILE A 142 -4.05 -5.59 4.68
N VAL A 143 -5.33 -5.88 4.90
CA VAL A 143 -6.43 -5.38 4.05
C VAL A 143 -6.48 -3.86 4.08
N CYS A 144 -6.40 -3.24 5.26
CA CYS A 144 -6.33 -1.78 5.39
C CYS A 144 -5.11 -1.20 4.66
N ALA A 145 -3.96 -1.86 4.75
CA ALA A 145 -2.75 -1.48 4.03
C ALA A 145 -2.96 -1.50 2.52
N ILE A 146 -3.57 -2.57 1.99
CA ILE A 146 -3.85 -2.72 0.56
C ILE A 146 -4.79 -1.61 0.06
N TYR A 147 -5.84 -1.29 0.83
CA TYR A 147 -6.80 -0.22 0.46
C TYR A 147 -6.44 1.18 0.95
N ARG A 148 -5.24 1.38 1.50
CA ARG A 148 -4.72 2.66 2.01
C ARG A 148 -5.63 3.29 3.07
N LYS A 149 -6.21 2.45 3.94
CA LYS A 149 -7.09 2.88 5.04
C LYS A 149 -6.37 2.81 6.39
N ASN A 150 -6.74 3.71 7.30
CA ASN A 150 -6.20 3.80 8.65
C ASN A 150 -4.67 3.89 8.71
N ILE A 151 -4.07 4.58 7.74
CA ILE A 151 -2.62 4.81 7.72
C ILE A 151 -2.26 5.99 8.62
N THR A 152 -1.15 5.83 9.33
CA THR A 152 -0.52 6.84 10.19
C THR A 152 0.98 6.84 9.92
N GLY A 153 1.70 7.84 10.44
CA GLY A 153 3.16 7.92 10.25
C GLY A 153 3.58 8.36 8.85
N PHE A 154 2.85 9.34 8.27
CA PHE A 154 3.20 9.99 7.01
C PHE A 154 4.63 10.53 7.01
N ILE A 155 5.28 10.54 5.84
CA ILE A 155 6.64 11.03 5.74
C ILE A 155 6.67 12.56 5.77
N GLU A 156 7.54 13.13 6.59
CA GLU A 156 7.82 14.57 6.58
C GLU A 156 8.45 14.96 5.23
N LYS A 157 8.02 16.10 4.67
CA LYS A 157 8.53 16.63 3.41
C LYS A 157 10.07 16.69 3.38
N GLU A 158 10.70 17.18 4.44
CA GLU A 158 12.16 17.31 4.50
C GLU A 158 12.87 15.95 4.49
N LYS A 159 12.25 14.91 5.05
CA LYS A 159 12.79 13.54 4.99
C LYS A 159 12.65 12.99 3.58
N LEU A 160 11.50 13.19 2.95
CA LEU A 160 11.25 12.78 1.56
C LEU A 160 12.27 13.39 0.60
N LEU A 161 12.44 14.72 0.62
CA LEU A 161 13.35 15.41 -0.30
C LEU A 161 14.81 14.99 -0.10
N LYS A 162 15.23 14.71 1.14
CA LYS A 162 16.57 14.19 1.43
C LYS A 162 16.82 12.81 0.83
N SER A 163 15.80 11.98 0.66
CA SER A 163 15.94 10.66 0.00
C SER A 163 16.38 10.76 -1.46
N PHE A 164 16.18 11.93 -2.09
CA PHE A 164 16.46 12.18 -3.50
C PHE A 164 17.52 13.25 -3.74
N SER A 165 18.11 13.77 -2.66
CA SER A 165 19.21 14.74 -2.74
C SER A 165 20.52 13.96 -2.61
N SER A 166 21.10 13.56 -3.75
CA SER A 166 22.45 12.95 -3.81
C SER A 166 23.51 14.01 -4.09
#